data_AF-A0A3D0K1R0-F1
#
_entry.id   AF-A0A3D0K1R0-F1
#
_cell.length_a   1.000
_cell.length_b   1.000
_cell.length_c   1.000
_cell.angle_alpha   90.00
_cell.angle_beta   90.00
_cell.angle_gamma   90.00
#
_symmetry.space_group_name_H-M   'P 1'
#
loop_
_entity.id
_entity.type
_entity.pdbx_description
1 polymer ?
#
loop_
_entity_poly.entity_id
_entity_poly.type
_entity_poly.pdbx_seq_one_letter_code
_entity_poly.pdbx_strand_id
1 'polypeptide(L)'
;MAILPCLLLVMTTTADPFADEVIDFQPGSGGAAGYDDPSAAIGSPTRLTVDEEVVSPFVPAWGTDDIVSIGAGGSLTVSFDEPVTDHPDNPYGIDLLVFGNAGCIDTAYPAGAVGGFFGVDGGLVEVSEDGALWYLVEGVNADAPWPTMSHVDTPAYAVEPGLISTSFVRPVNPAIDSFDTIGLGYPELVELYDRSGGGVGIDLAPLGL
;
A
#
# COMPACT_ATOMS: atom_id res chain seq x y z
N MET A 1 14.81 52.34 19.42
CA MET A 1 14.98 51.13 18.62
C MET A 1 14.57 49.94 19.47
N ALA A 2 13.41 49.34 19.19
CA ALA A 2 12.95 48.13 19.87
C ALA A 2 13.31 46.93 18.98
N ILE A 3 14.01 45.94 19.54
CA ILE A 3 14.32 44.68 18.87
C ILE A 3 13.12 43.76 19.09
N LEU A 4 12.43 43.42 18.01
CA LEU A 4 11.31 42.48 18.02
C LEU A 4 11.88 41.06 18.12
N PRO A 5 11.47 40.24 19.11
CA PRO A 5 11.93 38.85 19.19
C PRO A 5 11.22 38.04 18.10
N CYS A 6 12.01 37.43 17.22
CA CYS A 6 11.54 36.47 16.23
C CYS A 6 11.24 35.15 16.96
N LEU A 7 9.95 34.80 17.07
CA LEU A 7 9.52 33.53 17.63
C LEU A 7 9.76 32.45 16.55
N LEU A 8 10.75 31.59 16.76
CA LEU A 8 10.99 30.42 15.91
C LEU A 8 9.91 29.38 16.24
N LEU A 9 8.95 29.20 15.34
CA LEU A 9 7.95 28.14 15.45
C LEU A 9 8.61 26.83 14.99
N VAL A 10 8.94 25.95 15.92
CA VAL A 10 9.39 24.59 15.59
C VAL A 10 8.13 23.78 15.31
N MET A 11 7.82 23.55 14.02
CA MET A 11 6.84 22.55 13.62
C MET A 11 7.47 21.19 13.90
N THR A 12 6.99 20.48 14.91
CA THR A 12 7.30 19.06 15.06
C THR A 12 6.39 18.31 14.09
N THR A 13 6.94 17.83 12.97
CA THR A 13 6.28 16.80 12.18
C THR A 13 6.16 15.57 13.09
N THR A 14 4.96 15.01 13.20
CA THR A 14 4.79 13.72 13.85
C THR A 14 5.27 12.68 12.86
N ALA A 15 6.43 12.08 13.11
CA ALA A 15 6.95 11.00 12.28
C ALA A 15 5.86 9.93 12.06
N ASP A 16 5.66 9.55 10.81
CA ASP A 16 4.77 8.47 10.41
C ASP A 16 5.49 7.56 9.40
N PRO A 17 5.01 6.32 9.19
CA PRO A 17 5.75 5.35 8.40
C PRO A 17 5.40 5.41 6.90
N PHE A 18 4.77 6.48 6.43
CA PHE A 18 4.24 6.58 5.07
C PHE A 18 5.01 7.60 4.25
N ALA A 19 4.83 7.56 2.92
CA ALA A 19 5.41 8.57 2.05
C ALA A 19 4.72 9.92 2.30
N ASP A 20 5.48 11.01 2.19
CA ASP A 20 5.08 12.35 2.62
C ASP A 20 4.90 13.32 1.46
N GLU A 21 5.67 13.16 0.39
CA GLU A 21 5.74 14.10 -0.71
C GLU A 21 5.67 13.41 -2.07
N VAL A 22 4.91 14.00 -2.98
CA VAL A 22 4.95 13.67 -4.41
C VAL A 22 6.05 14.50 -5.05
N ILE A 23 7.09 13.83 -5.53
CA ILE A 23 8.23 14.47 -6.19
C ILE A 23 7.94 14.74 -7.67
N ASP A 24 7.40 13.74 -8.36
CA ASP A 24 7.05 13.85 -9.78
C ASP A 24 5.94 12.87 -10.15
N PHE A 25 5.08 13.27 -11.09
CA PHE A 25 4.05 12.41 -11.66
C PHE A 25 3.99 12.64 -13.17
N GLN A 26 4.28 11.58 -13.93
CA GLN A 26 4.22 11.57 -15.39
C GLN A 26 3.16 10.54 -15.82
N PRO A 27 1.93 10.98 -16.14
CA PRO A 27 0.86 10.06 -16.51
C PRO A 27 1.21 9.32 -17.81
N GLY A 28 0.99 8.01 -17.79
CA GLY A 28 1.15 7.12 -18.93
C GLY A 28 -0.10 7.01 -19.79
N SER A 29 -0.07 6.07 -20.73
CA SER A 29 -1.21 5.78 -21.60
C SER A 29 -2.21 4.86 -20.90
N GLY A 30 -3.51 5.16 -21.04
CA GLY A 30 -4.58 4.30 -20.52
C GLY A 30 -4.81 4.40 -19.01
N GLY A 31 -4.26 5.39 -18.32
CA GLY A 31 -4.64 5.71 -16.95
C GLY A 31 -6.14 6.01 -16.83
N ALA A 32 -6.75 5.61 -15.72
CA ALA A 32 -8.18 5.79 -15.48
C ALA A 32 -8.52 7.27 -15.31
N ALA A 33 -9.50 7.76 -16.08
CA ALA A 33 -9.89 9.17 -16.03
C ALA A 33 -10.42 9.56 -14.64
N GLY A 34 -9.86 10.63 -14.07
CA GLY A 34 -10.20 11.12 -12.72
C GLY A 34 -9.40 10.48 -11.59
N TYR A 35 -8.50 9.55 -11.89
CA TYR A 35 -7.57 8.93 -10.93
C TYR A 35 -6.13 9.42 -11.17
N ASP A 36 -5.96 10.68 -11.56
CA ASP A 36 -4.69 11.31 -11.92
C ASP A 36 -4.19 12.29 -10.84
N ASP A 37 -4.74 12.22 -9.62
CA ASP A 37 -4.20 12.93 -8.46
C ASP A 37 -3.11 12.07 -7.78
N PRO A 38 -1.82 12.44 -7.89
CA PRO A 38 -0.75 11.67 -7.28
C PRO A 38 -0.72 11.78 -5.75
N SER A 39 -1.43 12.73 -5.14
CA SER A 39 -1.48 12.86 -3.68
C SER A 39 -2.26 11.71 -3.01
N ALA A 40 -3.04 10.93 -3.77
CA ALA A 40 -3.67 9.71 -3.27
C ALA A 40 -2.67 8.57 -2.95
N ALA A 41 -1.41 8.68 -3.37
CA ALA A 41 -0.37 7.67 -3.11
C ALA A 41 0.49 7.92 -1.87
N ILE A 42 0.31 9.05 -1.19
CA ILE A 42 1.05 9.41 0.03
C ILE A 42 0.17 9.25 1.28
N GLY A 43 0.80 9.11 2.44
CA GLY A 43 0.11 8.83 3.70
C GLY A 43 -0.37 7.38 3.83
N SER A 44 -1.19 7.14 4.86
CA SER A 44 -1.71 5.81 5.16
C SER A 44 -2.68 5.32 4.07
N PRO A 45 -2.64 4.02 3.70
CA PRO A 45 -3.73 3.40 2.96
C PRO A 45 -5.09 3.63 3.63
N THR A 46 -6.14 3.76 2.81
CA THR A 46 -7.49 3.96 3.34
C THR A 46 -8.04 2.69 4.00
N ARG A 47 -8.87 2.87 5.02
CA ARG A 47 -9.54 1.77 5.75
C ARG A 47 -11.00 1.62 5.36
N LEU A 48 -11.60 2.67 4.80
CA LEU A 48 -12.97 2.69 4.35
C LEU A 48 -13.00 3.18 2.91
N THR A 49 -13.88 2.63 2.09
CA THR A 49 -14.14 3.18 0.76
C THR A 49 -14.82 4.54 0.89
N VAL A 50 -14.93 5.28 -0.22
CA VAL A 50 -15.68 6.55 -0.25
C VAL A 50 -17.17 6.41 0.08
N ASP A 51 -17.73 5.20 0.00
CA ASP A 51 -19.10 4.86 0.42
C ASP A 51 -19.16 4.35 1.88
N GLU A 52 -18.08 4.54 2.65
CA GLU A 52 -17.91 4.13 4.06
C GLU A 52 -17.94 2.61 4.30
N GLU A 53 -17.79 1.79 3.25
CA GLU A 53 -17.64 0.34 3.38
C GLU A 53 -16.22 -0.01 3.86
N VAL A 54 -16.08 -1.13 4.58
CA VAL A 54 -14.77 -1.57 5.06
C VAL A 54 -13.90 -2.04 3.89
N VAL A 55 -12.71 -1.45 3.75
CA VAL A 55 -11.73 -1.91 2.77
C VAL A 55 -11.24 -3.31 3.17
N SER A 56 -11.45 -4.26 2.28
CA SER A 56 -11.10 -5.66 2.46
C SER A 56 -10.54 -6.23 1.17
N PRO A 57 -9.94 -7.43 1.19
CA PRO A 57 -9.51 -8.08 -0.03
C PRO A 57 -10.62 -8.28 -1.07
N PHE A 58 -11.89 -8.27 -0.66
CA PHE A 58 -13.04 -8.43 -1.56
C PHE A 58 -13.77 -7.12 -1.88
N VAL A 59 -13.40 -6.04 -1.19
CA VAL A 59 -13.89 -4.66 -1.38
C VAL A 59 -12.67 -3.74 -1.34
N PRO A 60 -11.87 -3.69 -2.43
CA PRO A 60 -10.68 -2.85 -2.46
C PRO A 60 -11.06 -1.36 -2.47
N ALA A 61 -10.10 -0.49 -2.15
CA ALA A 61 -10.29 0.95 -2.22
C ALA A 61 -10.55 1.38 -3.68
N TRP A 62 -11.42 2.36 -3.92
CA TRP A 62 -11.76 2.74 -5.29
C TRP A 62 -12.07 4.23 -5.45
N GLY A 63 -11.99 5.04 -4.40
CA GLY A 63 -12.15 6.48 -4.52
C GLY A 63 -11.04 7.11 -5.34
N THR A 64 -11.35 8.22 -6.03
CA THR A 64 -10.35 9.04 -6.73
C THR A 64 -9.31 9.64 -5.79
N ASP A 65 -9.66 9.76 -4.51
CA ASP A 65 -8.79 10.25 -3.45
C ASP A 65 -8.09 9.11 -2.68
N ASP A 66 -8.42 7.84 -3.01
CA ASP A 66 -7.85 6.64 -2.36
C ASP A 66 -6.74 5.98 -3.18
N ILE A 67 -6.80 6.11 -4.51
CA ILE A 67 -5.88 5.45 -5.45
C ILE A 67 -5.52 6.37 -6.62
N VAL A 68 -4.31 6.19 -7.16
CA VAL A 68 -3.84 6.86 -8.38
C VAL A 68 -3.61 5.84 -9.50
N SER A 69 -3.99 6.19 -10.72
CA SER A 69 -3.76 5.42 -11.93
C SER A 69 -2.60 6.01 -12.71
N ILE A 70 -1.46 5.32 -12.71
CA ILE A 70 -0.24 5.79 -13.38
C ILE A 70 -0.35 5.64 -14.90
N GLY A 71 -0.95 4.55 -15.39
CA GLY A 71 -1.01 4.22 -16.81
C GLY A 71 0.28 3.64 -17.38
N ALA A 72 0.18 2.96 -18.53
CA ALA A 72 1.30 2.26 -19.14
C ALA A 72 2.40 3.24 -19.61
N GLY A 73 3.62 3.00 -19.15
CA GLY A 73 4.79 3.84 -19.45
C GLY A 73 4.83 5.17 -18.69
N GLY A 74 3.90 5.39 -17.76
CA GLY A 74 3.97 6.50 -16.81
C GLY A 74 4.84 6.18 -15.61
N SER A 75 5.04 7.17 -14.74
CA SER A 75 5.78 7.04 -13.49
C SER A 75 5.20 7.94 -12.41
N LEU A 76 5.31 7.50 -11.16
CA LEU A 76 5.03 8.28 -9.98
C LEU A 76 6.21 8.13 -9.02
N THR A 77 6.76 9.24 -8.58
CA THR A 77 7.84 9.29 -7.60
C THR A 77 7.34 9.96 -6.34
N VAL A 78 7.44 9.25 -5.22
CA VAL A 78 7.14 9.75 -3.89
C VAL A 78 8.40 9.66 -3.01
N SER A 79 8.46 10.47 -1.96
CA SER A 79 9.54 10.43 -0.97
C SER A 79 9.01 10.36 0.46
N PHE A 80 9.88 9.88 1.34
CA PHE A 80 9.66 9.84 2.78
C PHE A 80 10.53 10.92 3.43
N ASP A 81 9.98 11.64 4.40
CA ASP A 81 10.73 12.56 5.26
C ASP A 81 11.61 11.76 6.24
N GLU A 82 11.08 10.64 6.75
CA GLU A 82 11.85 9.67 7.51
C GLU A 82 12.58 8.65 6.61
N PRO A 83 13.86 8.35 6.85
CA PRO A 83 14.57 7.37 6.04
C PRO A 83 13.98 5.97 6.22
N VAL A 84 13.66 5.32 5.09
CA VAL A 84 13.41 3.87 5.06
C VAL A 84 14.77 3.17 5.15
N THR A 85 14.91 2.23 6.09
CA THR A 85 16.19 1.55 6.35
C THR A 85 16.03 0.04 6.41
N ASP A 86 16.98 -0.70 5.85
CA ASP A 86 17.17 -2.13 6.15
C ASP A 86 17.48 -2.28 7.65
N HIS A 87 16.46 -2.71 8.40
CA HIS A 87 16.55 -2.86 9.85
C HIS A 87 16.37 -4.34 10.24
N PRO A 88 17.24 -4.92 11.09
CA PRO A 88 17.18 -6.35 11.42
C PRO A 88 15.91 -6.80 12.15
N ASP A 89 15.15 -5.85 12.71
CA ASP A 89 13.86 -6.13 13.35
C ASP A 89 12.66 -6.04 12.38
N ASN A 90 12.88 -5.64 11.12
CA ASN A 90 11.84 -5.62 10.10
C ASN A 90 11.35 -7.06 9.82
N PRO A 91 10.05 -7.34 9.94
CA PRO A 91 9.54 -8.68 9.75
C PRO A 91 9.91 -9.25 8.38
N TYR A 92 10.51 -10.43 8.37
CA TYR A 92 10.96 -11.14 7.17
C TYR A 92 12.03 -10.40 6.35
N GLY A 93 12.64 -9.33 6.88
CA GLY A 93 13.58 -8.47 6.14
C GLY A 93 12.90 -7.56 5.11
N ILE A 94 11.62 -7.24 5.30
CA ILE A 94 10.89 -6.33 4.40
C ILE A 94 10.87 -4.93 5.01
N ASP A 95 11.37 -3.96 4.25
CA ASP A 95 11.63 -2.60 4.73
C ASP A 95 10.58 -1.58 4.25
N LEU A 96 9.93 -1.86 3.12
CA LEU A 96 8.91 -1.02 2.53
C LEU A 96 7.73 -1.84 2.02
N LEU A 97 6.54 -1.25 2.06
CA LEU A 97 5.32 -1.80 1.47
C LEU A 97 4.79 -0.89 0.37
N VAL A 98 4.35 -1.47 -0.74
CA VAL A 98 3.60 -0.75 -1.78
C VAL A 98 2.19 -1.34 -1.84
N PHE A 99 1.18 -0.48 -1.66
CA PHE A 99 -0.23 -0.86 -1.72
C PHE A 99 -0.79 -0.53 -3.10
N GLY A 100 -1.27 -1.56 -3.80
CA GLY A 100 -1.99 -1.43 -5.06
C GLY A 100 -3.51 -1.46 -4.88
N ASN A 101 -4.23 -1.54 -6.00
CA ASN A 101 -5.69 -1.66 -6.03
C ASN A 101 -6.17 -3.09 -6.38
N ALA A 102 -5.31 -4.08 -6.15
CA ALA A 102 -5.68 -5.47 -6.33
C ALA A 102 -6.86 -5.87 -5.42
N GLY A 103 -7.72 -6.76 -5.94
CA GLY A 103 -8.80 -7.38 -5.18
C GLY A 103 -8.97 -8.86 -5.52
N CYS A 104 -9.57 -9.60 -4.59
CA CYS A 104 -9.94 -10.99 -4.76
C CYS A 104 -11.27 -11.11 -5.51
N ILE A 105 -11.32 -12.02 -6.49
CA ILE A 105 -12.57 -12.44 -7.13
C ILE A 105 -13.30 -13.39 -6.18
N ASP A 106 -14.53 -13.07 -5.79
CA ASP A 106 -15.31 -13.92 -4.89
C ASP A 106 -16.05 -15.05 -5.62
N THR A 107 -15.79 -16.29 -5.21
CA THR A 107 -16.48 -17.49 -5.70
C THR A 107 -17.57 -18.00 -4.76
N ALA A 108 -17.75 -17.35 -3.61
CA ALA A 108 -18.72 -17.68 -2.58
C ALA A 108 -19.49 -16.44 -2.07
N TYR A 109 -19.75 -15.46 -2.94
CA TYR A 109 -20.40 -14.20 -2.56
C TYR A 109 -21.69 -14.37 -1.74
N PRO A 110 -21.87 -13.64 -0.63
CA PRO A 110 -20.97 -12.61 -0.06
C PRO A 110 -20.06 -13.15 1.06
N ALA A 111 -19.84 -14.46 1.15
CA ALA A 111 -19.05 -15.05 2.24
C ALA A 111 -17.54 -14.86 2.07
N GLY A 112 -17.07 -14.54 0.85
CA GLY A 112 -15.65 -14.41 0.54
C GLY A 112 -14.98 -15.78 0.41
N ALA A 113 -14.71 -16.20 -0.83
CA ALA A 113 -13.77 -17.27 -1.14
C ALA A 113 -12.91 -16.88 -2.36
N VAL A 114 -11.60 -16.94 -2.21
CA VAL A 114 -10.66 -16.42 -3.22
C VAL A 114 -10.72 -17.29 -4.48
N GLY A 115 -11.21 -16.73 -5.57
CA GLY A 115 -11.26 -17.37 -6.90
C GLY A 115 -10.15 -16.95 -7.85
N GLY A 116 -9.40 -15.91 -7.49
CA GLY A 116 -8.44 -15.23 -8.35
C GLY A 116 -8.27 -13.78 -7.89
N PHE A 117 -7.52 -13.01 -8.68
CA PHE A 117 -7.28 -11.60 -8.43
C PHE A 117 -7.65 -10.76 -9.66
N PHE A 118 -8.08 -9.52 -9.42
CA PHE A 118 -8.22 -8.47 -10.43
C PHE A 118 -7.42 -7.25 -9.99
N GLY A 119 -7.15 -6.31 -10.91
CA GLY A 119 -6.32 -5.13 -10.61
C GLY A 119 -4.91 -5.54 -10.20
N VAL A 120 -4.29 -6.45 -10.97
CA VAL A 120 -2.91 -6.89 -10.76
C VAL A 120 -2.11 -6.49 -11.99
N ASP A 121 -2.10 -5.18 -12.26
CA ASP A 121 -1.64 -4.62 -13.53
C ASP A 121 -0.10 -4.51 -13.61
N GLY A 122 0.59 -4.81 -12.50
CA GLY A 122 2.04 -4.86 -12.41
C GLY A 122 2.66 -3.50 -12.02
N GLY A 123 3.75 -3.15 -12.68
CA GLY A 123 4.48 -1.91 -12.44
C GLY A 123 5.82 -2.16 -11.75
N LEU A 124 6.86 -1.52 -12.29
CA LEU A 124 8.20 -1.63 -11.73
C LEU A 124 8.30 -0.76 -10.47
N VAL A 125 9.07 -1.23 -9.50
CA VAL A 125 9.43 -0.45 -8.31
C VAL A 125 10.91 -0.14 -8.39
N GLU A 126 11.25 1.14 -8.28
CA GLU A 126 12.62 1.61 -8.16
C GLU A 126 12.76 2.40 -6.86
N VAL A 127 13.90 2.27 -6.19
CA VAL A 127 14.21 2.99 -4.95
C VAL A 127 15.51 3.78 -5.09
N SER A 128 15.63 4.87 -4.34
CA SER A 128 16.78 5.77 -4.39
C SER A 128 16.95 6.48 -3.04
N GLU A 129 18.19 6.57 -2.55
CA GLU A 129 18.53 7.35 -1.34
C GLU A 129 18.68 8.85 -1.68
N ASP A 130 19.12 9.18 -2.90
CA ASP A 130 19.52 10.54 -3.29
C ASP A 130 18.66 11.17 -4.39
N GLY A 131 17.67 10.44 -4.91
CA GLY A 131 16.82 10.82 -6.03
C GLY A 131 17.53 10.88 -7.39
N ALA A 132 18.81 10.47 -7.46
CA ALA A 132 19.64 10.52 -8.66
C ALA A 132 20.04 9.13 -9.16
N LEU A 133 20.44 8.23 -8.25
CA LEU A 133 20.74 6.84 -8.58
C LEU A 133 19.57 5.96 -8.17
N TRP A 134 18.98 5.29 -9.16
CA TRP A 134 17.79 4.46 -8.99
C TRP A 134 18.15 2.98 -9.11
N TYR A 135 17.58 2.18 -8.22
CA TYR A 135 17.78 0.74 -8.15
C TYR A 135 16.45 0.05 -8.39
N LEU A 136 16.39 -0.78 -9.44
CA LEU A 136 15.24 -1.63 -9.71
C LEU A 136 15.12 -2.73 -8.64
N VAL A 137 13.95 -2.85 -8.04
CA VAL A 137 13.60 -3.98 -7.19
C VAL A 137 13.15 -5.14 -8.09
N GLU A 138 13.98 -6.16 -8.25
CA GLU A 138 13.67 -7.29 -9.13
C GLU A 138 12.63 -8.24 -8.50
N GLY A 139 11.77 -8.82 -9.34
CA GLY A 139 10.87 -9.92 -8.94
C GLY A 139 9.60 -9.49 -8.19
N VAL A 140 9.40 -8.19 -7.98
CA VAL A 140 8.19 -7.61 -7.37
C VAL A 140 7.48 -6.71 -8.37
N ASN A 141 6.17 -6.48 -8.14
CA ASN A 141 5.39 -5.50 -8.89
C ASN A 141 4.68 -4.57 -7.91
N ALA A 142 4.54 -3.29 -8.26
CA ALA A 142 3.85 -2.30 -7.43
C ALA A 142 2.39 -2.70 -7.17
N ASP A 143 1.66 -3.10 -8.22
CA ASP A 143 0.30 -3.60 -8.13
C ASP A 143 0.30 -5.14 -8.20
N ALA A 144 0.19 -5.79 -7.04
CA ALA A 144 0.42 -7.23 -6.85
C ALA A 144 -0.74 -7.89 -6.06
N PRO A 145 -0.85 -9.23 -6.08
CA PRO A 145 -1.96 -9.99 -5.47
C PRO A 145 -1.88 -10.09 -3.93
N TRP A 146 -1.73 -8.96 -3.25
CA TRP A 146 -1.90 -8.78 -1.81
C TRP A 146 -2.84 -7.60 -1.52
N PRO A 147 -4.15 -7.76 -1.81
CA PRO A 147 -5.16 -6.72 -1.60
C PRO A 147 -5.14 -6.11 -0.19
N THR A 148 -5.52 -4.83 -0.11
CA THR A 148 -5.59 -4.13 1.18
C THR A 148 -6.66 -4.74 2.09
N MET A 149 -6.30 -5.00 3.34
CA MET A 149 -7.20 -5.45 4.40
C MET A 149 -7.14 -4.45 5.55
N SER A 150 -8.26 -3.85 5.93
CA SER A 150 -8.27 -2.84 6.99
C SER A 150 -8.47 -3.40 8.40
N HIS A 151 -9.22 -4.50 8.55
CA HIS A 151 -9.59 -5.08 9.84
C HIS A 151 -9.54 -6.60 9.80
N VAL A 152 -9.28 -7.22 10.95
CA VAL A 152 -9.24 -8.69 11.09
C VAL A 152 -10.53 -9.26 11.66
N ASP A 153 -11.42 -8.42 12.19
CA ASP A 153 -12.62 -8.81 12.94
C ASP A 153 -13.93 -8.39 12.28
N THR A 154 -13.91 -8.21 10.96
CA THR A 154 -15.06 -7.94 10.10
C THR A 154 -15.37 -9.14 9.19
N PRO A 155 -16.56 -9.26 8.58
CA PRO A 155 -16.79 -10.12 7.42
C PRO A 155 -16.18 -9.54 6.12
N ALA A 156 -16.14 -10.33 5.04
CA ALA A 156 -15.54 -9.93 3.76
C ALA A 156 -16.17 -8.67 3.14
N TYR A 157 -17.47 -8.48 3.33
CA TYR A 157 -18.25 -7.34 2.85
C TYR A 157 -18.90 -6.63 4.04
N ALA A 158 -18.08 -5.99 4.86
CA ALA A 158 -18.56 -5.24 6.02
C ALA A 158 -18.83 -3.78 5.66
N VAL A 159 -19.91 -3.24 6.21
CA VAL A 159 -20.27 -1.80 6.10
C VAL A 159 -20.05 -1.05 7.41
N GLU A 160 -19.54 -1.74 8.42
CA GLU A 160 -19.20 -1.18 9.72
C GLU A 160 -17.78 -1.63 10.07
N PRO A 161 -16.89 -0.72 10.52
CA PRO A 161 -15.52 -1.06 10.84
C PRO A 161 -15.43 -2.01 12.03
N GLY A 162 -14.40 -2.86 12.01
CA GLY A 162 -14.04 -3.71 13.14
C GLY A 162 -13.39 -2.93 14.27
N LEU A 163 -13.14 -3.61 15.39
CA LEU A 163 -12.40 -3.04 16.52
C LEU A 163 -10.90 -3.28 16.42
N ILE A 164 -10.48 -4.24 15.58
CA ILE A 164 -9.08 -4.66 15.45
C ILE A 164 -8.60 -4.37 14.03
N SER A 165 -7.94 -3.22 13.88
CA SER A 165 -7.29 -2.85 12.63
C SER A 165 -6.04 -3.70 12.35
N THR A 166 -5.80 -3.96 11.07
CA THR A 166 -4.52 -4.48 10.55
C THR A 166 -3.41 -3.43 10.62
N SER A 167 -2.17 -3.88 10.47
CA SER A 167 -0.97 -3.06 10.42
C SER A 167 -0.53 -2.81 8.98
N PHE A 168 -0.49 -1.54 8.57
CA PHE A 168 0.06 -1.10 7.27
C PHE A 168 1.59 -0.97 7.26
N VAL A 169 2.26 -1.44 8.31
CA VAL A 169 3.74 -1.55 8.39
C VAL A 169 4.20 -2.98 8.63
N ARG A 170 3.27 -3.94 8.49
CA ARG A 170 3.57 -5.38 8.61
C ARG A 170 3.38 -6.04 7.26
N PRO A 171 4.41 -6.62 6.64
CA PRO A 171 4.27 -7.39 5.41
C PRO A 171 3.45 -8.67 5.62
N VAL A 172 2.78 -9.14 4.56
CA VAL A 172 2.40 -10.55 4.47
C VAL A 172 3.69 -11.38 4.36
N ASN A 173 3.71 -12.57 4.95
CA ASN A 173 4.89 -13.44 4.90
C ASN A 173 5.32 -13.72 3.44
N PRO A 174 6.51 -13.29 2.99
CA PRO A 174 6.95 -13.41 1.60
C PRO A 174 7.24 -14.86 1.18
N ALA A 175 7.26 -15.82 2.11
CA ALA A 175 7.36 -17.24 1.79
C ALA A 175 6.05 -17.85 1.26
N ILE A 176 4.94 -17.10 1.31
CA ILE A 176 3.63 -17.54 0.84
C ILE A 176 3.43 -17.05 -0.59
N ASP A 177 3.08 -17.94 -1.51
CA ASP A 177 2.61 -17.54 -2.83
C ASP A 177 1.14 -17.09 -2.73
N SER A 178 0.82 -15.91 -3.23
CA SER A 178 -0.56 -15.43 -3.34
C SER A 178 -1.51 -16.43 -4.02
N PHE A 179 -1.02 -17.25 -4.96
CA PHE A 179 -1.83 -18.28 -5.62
C PHE A 179 -2.17 -19.46 -4.72
N ASP A 180 -1.44 -19.66 -3.62
CA ASP A 180 -1.80 -20.65 -2.58
C ASP A 180 -3.05 -20.21 -1.79
N THR A 181 -3.48 -18.95 -1.93
CA THR A 181 -4.72 -18.46 -1.31
C THR A 181 -5.98 -18.85 -2.09
N ILE A 182 -5.85 -19.33 -3.33
CA ILE A 182 -6.99 -19.70 -4.18
C ILE A 182 -7.77 -20.86 -3.53
N GLY A 183 -9.07 -20.65 -3.33
CA GLY A 183 -9.98 -21.56 -2.68
C GLY A 183 -10.11 -21.37 -1.17
N LEU A 184 -9.26 -20.53 -0.54
CA LEU A 184 -9.43 -20.17 0.87
C LEU A 184 -10.69 -19.36 1.09
N GLY A 185 -11.38 -19.65 2.18
CA GLY A 185 -12.44 -18.80 2.70
C GLY A 185 -11.86 -17.55 3.38
N TYR A 186 -12.66 -16.49 3.48
CA TYR A 186 -12.20 -15.24 4.07
C TYR A 186 -11.61 -15.35 5.48
N PRO A 187 -12.14 -16.16 6.43
CA PRO A 187 -11.48 -16.34 7.73
C PRO A 187 -10.07 -16.93 7.65
N GLU A 188 -9.84 -17.88 6.75
CA GLU A 188 -8.52 -18.49 6.53
C GLU A 188 -7.56 -17.48 5.88
N LEU A 189 -8.08 -16.63 4.99
CA LEU A 189 -7.32 -15.52 4.41
C LEU A 189 -6.89 -14.49 5.47
N VAL A 190 -7.79 -14.13 6.40
CA VAL A 190 -7.48 -13.22 7.52
C VAL A 190 -6.40 -13.79 8.43
N GLU A 191 -6.45 -15.09 8.75
CA GLU A 191 -5.40 -15.76 9.52
C GLU A 191 -4.05 -15.75 8.78
N LEU A 192 -4.06 -15.97 7.46
CA LEU A 192 -2.87 -15.94 6.61
C LEU A 192 -2.23 -14.55 6.55
N TYR A 193 -3.03 -13.49 6.53
CA TYR A 193 -2.53 -12.11 6.58
C TYR A 193 -1.82 -11.81 7.91
N ASP A 194 -2.10 -12.55 8.99
CA ASP A 194 -1.44 -12.43 10.29
C ASP A 194 -1.29 -10.96 10.74
N ARG A 195 -2.40 -10.22 10.68
CA ARG A 195 -2.51 -8.77 10.97
C ARG A 195 -1.77 -7.83 10.01
N SER A 196 -1.18 -8.32 8.92
CA SER A 196 -0.77 -7.47 7.81
C SER A 196 -1.99 -6.78 7.20
N GLY A 197 -1.80 -5.55 6.71
CA GLY A 197 -2.79 -4.85 5.91
C GLY A 197 -2.72 -5.18 4.42
N GLY A 198 -1.81 -6.05 3.97
CA GLY A 198 -1.56 -6.34 2.55
C GLY A 198 -0.37 -5.57 2.01
N GLY A 199 -0.40 -5.31 0.69
CA GLY A 199 0.70 -4.68 -0.04
C GLY A 199 1.85 -5.64 -0.36
N VAL A 200 2.62 -5.29 -1.38
CA VAL A 200 3.85 -6.03 -1.73
C VAL A 200 5.00 -5.58 -0.84
N GLY A 201 5.82 -6.53 -0.40
CA GLY A 201 7.03 -6.25 0.39
C GLY A 201 8.25 -5.98 -0.48
N ILE A 202 9.05 -5.00 -0.07
CA ILE A 202 10.32 -4.60 -0.68
C ILE A 202 11.44 -4.78 0.35
N ASP A 203 12.47 -5.55 -0.01
CA ASP A 203 13.70 -5.76 0.76
C ASP A 203 14.82 -4.93 0.12
N LEU A 204 15.43 -4.03 0.91
CA LEU A 204 16.49 -3.13 0.45
C LEU A 204 17.88 -3.79 0.52
N ALA A 205 18.06 -4.82 1.34
CA ALA A 205 19.36 -5.43 1.58
C ALA A 205 20.06 -5.96 0.31
N PRO A 206 19.36 -6.62 -0.65
CA PRO A 206 19.95 -7.05 -1.92
C PRO A 206 20.46 -5.90 -2.80
N LEU A 207 19.95 -4.69 -2.59
CA LEU A 207 20.31 -3.49 -3.34
C LEU A 207 21.54 -2.78 -2.74
N GLY A 208 21.92 -3.15 -1.51
CA GLY A 208 23.01 -2.52 -0.77
C GLY A 208 22.67 -1.12 -0.25
N LEU A 209 21.39 -0.88 -0.02
CA LEU A 209 20.83 0.34 0.59
C LEU A 209 20.58 0.12 2.09
#